data_AF-A0A8T5EZX1-F1
#
_entry.id   AF-A0A8T5EZX1-F1
#
_cell.length_a   1.000
_cell.length_b   1.000
_cell.length_c   1.000
_cell.angle_alpha   90.00
_cell.angle_beta   90.00
_cell.angle_gamma   90.00
#
_symmetry.space_group_name_H-M   'P 1'
#
loop_
_entity.id
_entity.type
_entity.pdbx_description
1 polymer ?
#
loop_
_entity_poly.entity_id
_entity_poly.type
_entity_poly.pdbx_seq_one_letter_code
_entity_poly.pdbx_strand_id
1 'polypeptide(L)'
;MINKIKENVWQLHFKEFGSCVYLIKLKELILIDTSSKECRNELLSDLKELKIKPEEIKIIILTHDHYDHIENNNLFTQAKIYSKRKIGQLNIPEFKFINAPGHSKEDICILYRNILFSGDVIFHNGYIGRTDFPESNPKKMQESLEKLKKIKFEILCPGHLF
;
A
#
# COMPACT_ATOMS: atom_id res chain seq x y z
N MET A 1 -10.32 1.53 11.65
CA MET A 1 -9.89 0.53 12.67
C MET A 1 -8.39 0.42 12.61
N ILE A 2 -7.73 0.74 13.73
CA ILE A 2 -6.27 0.86 13.78
C ILE A 2 -5.68 -0.42 14.35
N ASN A 3 -4.79 -1.04 13.59
CA ASN A 3 -4.03 -2.21 14.03
C ASN A 3 -2.53 -1.89 14.04
N LYS A 4 -1.87 -2.13 15.17
CA LYS A 4 -0.41 -1.93 15.29
C LYS A 4 0.32 -3.19 14.85
N ILE A 5 0.99 -3.13 13.70
CA ILE A 5 1.73 -4.25 13.10
C ILE A 5 3.10 -4.42 13.77
N LYS A 6 3.82 -3.31 13.94
CA LYS A 6 5.12 -3.21 14.63
C LYS A 6 5.21 -1.87 15.36
N GLU A 7 6.31 -1.66 16.10
CA GLU A 7 6.54 -0.43 16.87
C GLU A 7 6.25 0.85 16.09
N ASN A 8 6.67 0.90 14.82
CA ASN A 8 6.55 2.06 13.94
C ASN A 8 5.71 1.82 12.68
N VAL A 9 4.86 0.78 12.67
CA VAL A 9 4.01 0.42 11.53
C VAL A 9 2.59 0.16 11.99
N TRP A 10 1.63 0.86 11.39
CA TRP A 10 0.20 0.72 11.64
C TRP A 10 -0.54 0.40 10.34
N GLN A 11 -1.55 -0.45 10.44
CA GLN A 11 -2.54 -0.69 9.41
C GLN A 11 -3.84 0.03 9.80
N LEU A 12 -4.38 0.81 8.87
CA LEU A 12 -5.67 1.45 8.95
C LEU A 12 -6.61 0.69 8.00
N HIS A 13 -7.64 0.07 8.56
CA HIS A 13 -8.65 -0.68 7.80
C HIS A 13 -10.04 -0.12 8.09
N PHE A 14 -10.89 -0.10 7.07
CA PHE A 14 -12.14 0.67 7.06
C PHE A 14 -13.35 -0.25 6.94
N LYS A 15 -14.54 0.29 7.22
CA LYS A 15 -15.78 -0.45 7.04
C LYS A 15 -16.30 -0.35 5.61
N GLU A 16 -16.12 0.83 5.01
CA GLU A 16 -16.45 1.06 3.61
C GLU A 16 -15.48 0.34 2.68
N PHE A 17 -15.90 0.11 1.42
CA PHE A 17 -15.05 -0.53 0.44
C PHE A 17 -13.86 0.38 0.09
N GLY A 18 -12.66 -0.10 0.36
CA GLY A 18 -11.41 0.59 0.09
C GLY A 18 -10.23 -0.23 0.57
N SER A 19 -9.04 0.07 0.05
CA SER A 19 -7.82 -0.59 0.49
C SER A 19 -7.45 -0.23 1.93
N CYS A 20 -6.68 -1.12 2.55
CA CYS A 20 -5.90 -0.84 3.73
C CYS A 20 -4.89 0.27 3.45
N VAL A 21 -4.75 1.18 4.41
CA VAL A 21 -3.71 2.20 4.40
C VAL A 21 -2.67 1.85 5.44
N TYR A 22 -1.39 1.89 5.10
CA TYR A 22 -0.32 1.61 6.04
C TYR A 22 0.45 2.87 6.39
N LEU A 23 0.51 3.19 7.68
CA LEU A 23 1.32 4.28 8.21
C LEU A 23 2.64 3.74 8.73
N ILE A 24 3.74 4.32 8.24
CA ILE A 24 5.10 4.01 8.70
C ILE A 24 5.74 5.28 9.24
N LYS A 25 6.26 5.20 10.48
CA LYS A 25 7.01 6.29 11.11
C LYS A 25 8.51 6.02 11.01
N LEU A 26 9.20 6.74 10.14
CA LEU A 26 10.66 6.78 10.08
C LEU A 26 11.13 8.19 10.46
N LYS A 27 12.12 8.75 9.73
CA LYS A 27 12.45 10.18 9.81
C LYS A 27 11.28 11.06 9.37
N GLU A 28 10.46 10.57 8.45
CA GLU A 28 9.25 11.20 7.94
C GLU A 28 8.04 10.30 8.20
N LEU A 29 6.84 10.89 8.18
CA LEU A 29 5.58 10.12 8.16
C LEU A 29 5.25 9.71 6.72
N ILE A 30 5.09 8.40 6.53
CA ILE A 30 4.88 7.77 5.24
C ILE A 30 3.55 7.03 5.25
N LEU A 31 2.74 7.21 4.21
CA LEU A 31 1.61 6.34 3.92
C LEU A 31 1.92 5.43 2.73
N ILE A 32 1.43 4.20 2.80
CA ILE A 32 1.26 3.31 1.64
C ILE A 32 -0.25 3.26 1.35
N ASP A 33 -0.60 3.69 0.14
CA ASP A 33 -1.96 3.94 -0.34
C ASP A 33 -2.75 4.96 0.51
N THR A 34 -3.92 5.39 0.01
CA THR A 34 -4.81 6.34 0.67
C THR A 34 -6.28 5.93 0.66
N SER A 35 -6.58 4.71 0.21
CA SER A 35 -7.94 4.17 0.15
C SER A 35 -8.89 4.93 -0.78
N SER A 36 -10.16 4.50 -0.78
CA SER A 36 -11.28 5.07 -1.54
C SER A 36 -11.85 6.34 -0.90
N LYS A 37 -12.58 7.18 -1.65
CA LYS A 37 -13.27 8.37 -1.09
C LYS A 37 -14.26 8.01 0.02
N GLU A 38 -14.90 6.85 -0.06
CA GLU A 38 -15.86 6.35 0.92
C GLU A 38 -15.19 6.19 2.30
N CYS A 39 -13.92 5.78 2.32
CA CYS A 39 -13.13 5.59 3.53
C CYS A 39 -12.58 6.91 4.12
N ARG A 40 -12.80 8.07 3.48
CA ARG A 40 -12.18 9.35 3.86
C ARG A 40 -12.37 9.72 5.33
N ASN A 41 -13.61 9.63 5.81
CA ASN A 41 -13.92 10.05 7.18
C ASN A 41 -13.28 9.11 8.21
N GLU A 42 -13.24 7.81 7.91
CA GLU A 42 -12.57 6.83 8.76
C GLU A 42 -11.06 7.03 8.76
N LEU A 43 -10.44 7.26 7.59
CA LEU A 43 -9.02 7.58 7.46
C LEU A 43 -8.64 8.82 8.29
N LEU A 44 -9.40 9.91 8.19
CA LEU A 44 -9.16 11.12 8.98
C LEU A 44 -9.37 10.89 10.49
N SER A 45 -10.36 10.09 10.87
CA SER A 45 -10.60 9.71 12.26
C SER A 45 -9.44 8.91 12.84
N ASP A 46 -8.97 7.90 12.10
CA ASP A 46 -7.87 7.03 12.52
C ASP A 46 -6.54 7.82 12.64
N LEU A 47 -6.25 8.73 11.71
CA LEU A 47 -5.10 9.62 11.81
C LEU A 47 -5.18 10.55 13.04
N LYS A 48 -6.38 11.08 13.32
CA LYS A 48 -6.63 11.92 14.50
C LYS A 48 -6.41 11.15 15.80
N GLU A 49 -6.86 9.89 15.88
CA GLU A 49 -6.62 9.01 17.03
C GLU A 49 -5.12 8.76 17.25
N LEU A 50 -4.36 8.60 16.15
CA LEU A 50 -2.89 8.52 16.18
C LEU A 50 -2.19 9.85 16.46
N LYS A 51 -2.96 10.94 16.68
CA LYS A 51 -2.49 12.31 16.88
C LYS A 51 -1.63 12.83 15.73
N ILE A 52 -2.01 12.49 14.50
CA ILE A 52 -1.34 12.89 13.26
C ILE A 52 -2.31 13.72 12.44
N LYS A 53 -1.86 14.89 12.00
CA LYS A 53 -2.59 15.70 11.01
C LYS A 53 -2.17 15.32 9.58
N PRO A 54 -3.07 15.41 8.58
CA PRO A 54 -2.73 15.09 7.20
C PRO A 54 -1.50 15.86 6.66
N GLU A 55 -1.27 17.09 7.11
CA GLU A 55 -0.14 17.94 6.69
C GLU A 55 1.22 17.46 7.21
N GLU A 56 1.22 16.57 8.21
CA GLU A 56 2.43 15.96 8.76
C GLU A 56 2.90 14.77 7.91
N ILE A 57 2.03 14.17 7.09
CA ILE A 57 2.41 13.14 6.12
C ILE A 57 3.26 13.79 5.02
N LYS A 58 4.48 13.27 4.81
CA LYS A 58 5.43 13.82 3.83
C LYS A 58 5.61 12.94 2.60
N ILE A 59 5.29 11.67 2.69
CA ILE A 59 5.50 10.72 1.60
C ILE A 59 4.26 9.83 1.48
N ILE A 60 3.77 9.67 0.26
CA ILE A 60 2.77 8.66 -0.09
C ILE A 60 3.40 7.75 -1.14
N ILE A 61 3.33 6.45 -0.92
CA ILE A 61 3.75 5.44 -1.87
C ILE A 61 2.49 4.70 -2.32
N LEU A 62 2.25 4.67 -3.63
CA LEU A 62 1.09 3.99 -4.19
C LEU A 62 1.51 2.61 -4.67
N THR A 63 0.79 1.57 -4.25
CA THR A 63 1.00 0.20 -4.74
C THR A 63 0.60 0.08 -6.21
N HIS A 64 -0.49 0.75 -6.60
CA HIS A 64 -0.96 0.92 -7.97
C HIS A 64 -2.00 2.06 -8.06
N ASP A 65 -2.57 2.28 -9.26
CA ASP A 65 -3.38 3.47 -9.58
C ASP A 65 -4.92 3.21 -9.59
N HIS A 66 -5.43 2.18 -8.89
CA HIS A 66 -6.88 1.94 -8.78
C HIS A 66 -7.56 2.85 -7.77
N TYR A 67 -8.85 3.13 -7.98
CA TYR A 67 -9.58 4.18 -7.25
C TYR A 67 -9.64 3.91 -5.74
N ASP A 68 -9.84 2.65 -5.36
CA ASP A 68 -9.89 2.16 -4.00
C ASP A 68 -8.53 2.18 -3.28
N HIS A 69 -7.46 2.60 -3.97
CA HIS A 69 -6.13 2.80 -3.40
C HIS A 69 -5.68 4.27 -3.33
N ILE A 70 -6.25 5.17 -4.14
CA ILE A 70 -5.61 6.48 -4.40
C ILE A 70 -6.51 7.70 -4.19
N GLU A 71 -7.79 7.51 -3.91
CA GLU A 71 -8.78 8.57 -4.02
C GLU A 71 -8.73 9.65 -2.92
N ASN A 72 -7.97 9.43 -1.85
CA ASN A 72 -7.73 10.43 -0.80
C ASN A 72 -6.36 11.10 -0.87
N ASN A 73 -5.59 10.90 -1.94
CA ASN A 73 -4.31 11.56 -2.15
C ASN A 73 -4.37 13.09 -1.95
N ASN A 74 -5.51 13.72 -2.28
CA ASN A 74 -5.70 15.16 -2.18
C ASN A 74 -5.78 15.68 -0.73
N LEU A 75 -5.94 14.82 0.28
CA LEU A 75 -5.95 15.23 1.69
C LEU A 75 -4.54 15.62 2.19
N PHE A 76 -3.50 15.07 1.57
CA PHE A 76 -2.13 15.14 2.07
C PHE A 76 -1.32 16.18 1.29
N THR A 77 -1.69 17.45 1.45
CA THR A 77 -1.16 18.56 0.65
C THR A 77 0.35 18.78 0.74
N GLN A 78 0.97 18.30 1.83
CA GLN A 78 2.41 18.40 2.06
C GLN A 78 3.19 17.14 1.65
N ALA A 79 2.49 16.12 1.16
CA ALA A 79 3.10 14.85 0.80
C ALA A 79 3.58 14.85 -0.65
N LYS A 80 4.76 14.28 -0.88
CA LYS A 80 5.19 13.89 -2.22
C LYS A 80 4.70 12.48 -2.52
N ILE A 81 4.01 12.33 -3.64
CA ILE A 81 3.39 11.05 -4.06
C ILE A 81 4.31 10.32 -5.03
N TYR A 82 4.54 9.04 -4.77
CA TYR A 82 5.37 8.14 -5.55
C TYR A 82 4.56 6.91 -5.99
N SER A 83 4.17 6.88 -7.26
CA SER A 83 3.70 5.66 -7.92
C SER A 83 4.88 4.93 -8.57
N LYS A 84 4.64 3.74 -9.13
CA LYS A 84 5.65 2.95 -9.87
C LYS A 84 6.50 3.78 -10.83
N ARG A 85 5.90 4.69 -11.59
CA ARG A 85 6.58 5.55 -12.56
C ARG A 85 7.64 6.48 -11.94
N LYS A 86 7.47 6.86 -10.67
CA LYS A 86 8.36 7.78 -9.95
C LYS A 86 9.11 7.12 -8.80
N ILE A 87 8.85 5.85 -8.49
CA ILE A 87 9.37 5.21 -7.27
C ILE A 87 10.89 5.14 -7.24
N GLY A 88 11.55 5.06 -8.40
CA GLY A 88 13.02 5.11 -8.49
C GLY A 88 13.65 6.45 -8.05
N GLN A 89 12.84 7.49 -7.86
CA GLN A 89 13.28 8.79 -7.30
C GLN A 89 13.18 8.84 -5.77
N LEU A 90 12.61 7.82 -5.14
CA LEU A 90 12.50 7.71 -3.68
C LEU A 90 13.64 6.83 -3.16
N ASN A 91 14.50 7.41 -2.33
CA ASN A 91 15.56 6.68 -1.67
C ASN A 91 15.30 6.61 -0.16
N ILE A 92 14.70 5.49 0.27
CA ILE A 92 14.55 5.12 1.68
C ILE A 92 15.32 3.79 1.83
N PRO A 93 16.50 3.76 2.47
CA PRO A 93 17.37 2.58 2.51
C PRO A 93 16.69 1.30 3.01
N GLU A 94 15.71 1.44 3.89
CA GLU A 94 14.96 0.32 4.47
C GLU A 94 13.90 -0.27 3.53
N PHE A 95 13.56 0.41 2.44
CA PHE A 95 12.56 -0.04 1.47
C PHE A 95 13.21 -0.69 0.26
N LYS A 96 12.70 -1.86 -0.10
CA LYS A 96 12.96 -2.51 -1.38
C LYS A 96 11.67 -2.56 -2.19
N PHE A 97 11.67 -1.85 -3.32
CA PHE A 97 10.56 -1.85 -4.26
C PHE A 97 10.67 -3.02 -5.23
N ILE A 98 9.58 -3.76 -5.39
CA ILE A 98 9.51 -4.98 -6.19
C ILE A 98 8.42 -4.78 -7.24
N ASN A 99 8.82 -4.73 -8.51
CA ASN A 99 7.87 -4.70 -9.61
C ASN A 99 7.11 -6.04 -9.69
N ALA A 100 5.79 -5.99 -9.53
CA ALA A 100 4.95 -7.18 -9.38
C ALA A 100 3.66 -7.09 -10.22
N PRO A 101 3.74 -6.78 -11.52
CA PRO A 101 2.55 -6.59 -12.36
C PRO A 101 1.71 -7.86 -12.42
N GLY A 102 0.40 -7.70 -12.47
CA GLY A 102 -0.51 -8.82 -12.63
C GLY A 102 -1.96 -8.37 -12.56
N HIS A 103 -2.32 -7.76 -11.44
CA HIS A 103 -3.64 -7.16 -11.24
C HIS A 103 -3.74 -5.84 -12.00
N SER A 104 -2.71 -5.02 -11.88
CA SER A 104 -2.43 -3.88 -12.75
C SER A 104 -1.02 -4.00 -13.33
N LYS A 105 -0.81 -3.42 -14.51
CA LYS A 105 0.54 -3.21 -15.03
C LYS A 105 1.39 -2.32 -14.12
N GLU A 106 0.77 -1.53 -13.24
CA GLU A 106 1.46 -0.59 -12.33
C GLU A 106 1.80 -1.19 -10.96
N ASP A 107 1.42 -2.44 -10.67
CA ASP A 107 1.62 -3.04 -9.35
C ASP A 107 3.09 -3.06 -8.91
N ILE A 108 3.29 -2.60 -7.68
CA ILE A 108 4.51 -2.78 -6.92
C ILE A 108 4.21 -3.38 -5.54
N CYS A 109 5.08 -4.27 -5.10
CA CYS A 109 5.17 -4.63 -3.69
C CYS A 109 6.31 -3.85 -3.04
N ILE A 110 6.17 -3.56 -1.74
CA ILE A 110 7.15 -2.82 -0.96
C ILE A 110 7.60 -3.72 0.18
N LEU A 111 8.87 -4.09 0.22
CA LEU A 111 9.46 -4.81 1.33
C LEU A 111 10.13 -3.82 2.28
N TYR A 112 9.69 -3.80 3.54
CA TYR A 112 10.29 -3.04 4.62
C TYR A 112 10.67 -4.01 5.74
N ARG A 113 11.97 -4.23 5.93
CA ARG A 113 12.49 -5.26 6.85
C ARG A 113 11.88 -6.64 6.53
N ASN A 114 11.06 -7.19 7.43
CA ASN A 114 10.35 -8.46 7.30
C ASN A 114 8.84 -8.28 7.00
N ILE A 115 8.40 -7.08 6.61
CA ILE A 115 7.01 -6.79 6.25
C ILE A 115 6.92 -6.60 4.74
N LEU A 116 6.04 -7.35 4.08
CA LEU A 116 5.73 -7.19 2.66
C LEU A 116 4.38 -6.50 2.50
N PHE A 117 4.39 -5.28 1.99
CA PHE A 117 3.18 -4.61 1.52
C PHE A 117 2.91 -5.04 0.09
N SER A 118 1.87 -5.85 -0.13
CA SER A 118 1.63 -6.53 -1.40
C SER A 118 0.66 -5.83 -2.33
N GLY A 119 -0.07 -4.80 -1.85
CA GLY A 119 -1.21 -4.25 -2.60
C GLY A 119 -2.14 -5.40 -3.01
N ASP A 120 -2.52 -5.42 -4.29
CA ASP A 120 -3.45 -6.39 -4.83
C ASP A 120 -2.76 -7.56 -5.55
N VAL A 121 -1.54 -7.91 -5.13
CA VAL A 121 -0.82 -9.06 -5.71
C VAL A 121 -1.15 -10.36 -4.98
N ILE A 122 -1.02 -10.37 -3.66
CA ILE A 122 -1.33 -11.53 -2.80
C ILE A 122 -2.07 -11.10 -1.53
N PHE A 123 -3.02 -11.91 -1.10
CA PHE A 123 -3.86 -11.71 0.10
C PHE A 123 -3.61 -12.80 1.16
N HIS A 124 -4.08 -12.58 2.39
CA HIS A 124 -3.82 -13.45 3.54
C HIS A 124 -4.31 -14.89 3.38
N ASN A 125 -5.39 -15.09 2.62
CA ASN A 125 -5.99 -16.40 2.35
C ASN A 125 -5.32 -17.15 1.19
N GLY A 126 -4.25 -16.60 0.62
CA GLY A 126 -3.56 -17.16 -0.54
C GLY A 126 -4.23 -16.84 -1.87
N TYR A 127 -5.34 -16.09 -1.88
CA TYR A 127 -5.86 -15.50 -3.11
C TYR A 127 -4.94 -14.39 -3.61
N ILE A 128 -5.17 -14.02 -4.87
CA ILE A 128 -4.42 -13.01 -5.61
C ILE A 128 -5.41 -11.94 -6.09
N GLY A 129 -4.92 -10.75 -6.42
CA GLY A 129 -5.77 -9.76 -7.06
C GLY A 129 -6.29 -10.26 -8.39
N ARG A 130 -7.43 -9.71 -8.76
CA ARG A 130 -8.16 -10.05 -9.97
C ARG A 130 -7.31 -9.83 -11.22
N THR A 131 -7.37 -10.76 -12.16
CA THR A 131 -6.64 -10.68 -13.44
C THR A 131 -7.58 -10.76 -14.65
N ASP A 132 -8.80 -10.27 -14.49
CA ASP A 132 -9.85 -10.24 -15.51
C ASP A 132 -10.18 -8.81 -16.01
N PHE A 133 -9.47 -7.79 -15.51
CA PHE A 133 -9.57 -6.42 -16.00
C PHE A 133 -8.74 -6.20 -17.27
N PRO A 134 -9.12 -5.27 -18.17
CA PRO A 134 -8.35 -4.97 -19.39
C PRO A 134 -6.87 -4.62 -19.15
N GLU A 135 -6.54 -3.96 -18.04
CA GLU A 135 -5.18 -3.57 -17.66
C GLU A 135 -4.38 -4.67 -16.96
N SER A 136 -5.04 -5.78 -16.62
CA SER A 136 -4.45 -6.90 -15.89
C SER A 136 -3.79 -7.91 -16.83
N ASN A 137 -2.98 -8.81 -16.29
CA ASN A 137 -2.32 -9.86 -17.06
C ASN A 137 -2.04 -11.10 -16.18
N PRO A 138 -2.79 -12.20 -16.35
CA PRO A 138 -2.61 -13.43 -15.57
C PRO A 138 -1.21 -14.04 -15.67
N LYS A 139 -0.58 -13.98 -16.85
CA LYS A 139 0.79 -14.48 -17.04
C LYS A 139 1.80 -13.65 -16.25
N LYS A 140 1.64 -12.32 -16.23
CA LYS A 140 2.48 -11.44 -15.41
C LYS A 140 2.24 -11.65 -13.92
N MET A 141 1.00 -11.87 -13.50
CA MET A 141 0.70 -12.24 -12.13
C MET A 141 1.49 -13.48 -11.71
N GLN A 142 1.46 -14.55 -12.52
CA GLN A 142 2.24 -15.76 -12.25
C GLN A 142 3.75 -15.48 -12.16
N GLU A 143 4.31 -14.71 -13.10
CA GLU A 143 5.73 -14.29 -13.05
C GLU A 143 6.06 -13.50 -11.77
N SER A 144 5.13 -12.65 -11.30
CA SER A 144 5.27 -11.86 -10.07
C SER A 144 5.22 -12.73 -8.82
N LEU A 145 4.30 -13.71 -8.76
CA LEU A 145 4.21 -14.68 -7.66
C LEU A 145 5.49 -15.52 -7.54
N GLU A 146 6.06 -15.98 -8.66
CA GLU A 146 7.33 -16.72 -8.66
C GLU A 146 8.52 -15.89 -8.16
N LYS A 147 8.48 -14.57 -8.34
CA LYS A 147 9.47 -13.66 -7.73
C LYS A 147 9.21 -13.51 -6.23
N LEU A 148 7.96 -13.30 -5.81
CA LEU A 148 7.59 -13.11 -4.41
C LEU A 148 7.89 -14.34 -3.56
N LYS A 149 7.75 -15.57 -4.09
CA LYS A 149 8.16 -16.82 -3.42
C LYS A 149 9.62 -16.84 -2.98
N LYS A 150 10.49 -16.06 -3.62
CA LYS A 150 11.93 -15.98 -3.31
C LYS A 150 12.26 -14.87 -2.30
N ILE A 151 11.28 -14.08 -1.90
CA ILE A 151 11.44 -12.96 -0.98
C ILE A 151 11.10 -13.45 0.43
N LYS A 152 12.04 -13.26 1.36
CA LYS A 152 11.81 -13.58 2.76
C LYS A 152 11.10 -12.43 3.44
N PHE A 153 9.92 -12.70 4.00
CA PHE A 153 9.16 -11.81 4.86
C PHE A 153 8.41 -12.66 5.90
N GLU A 154 8.01 -12.04 7.01
CA GLU A 154 7.28 -12.68 8.10
C GLU A 154 5.84 -12.18 8.22
N ILE A 155 5.59 -10.93 7.77
CA ILE A 155 4.29 -10.29 7.86
C ILE A 155 3.86 -9.88 6.45
N LEU A 156 2.64 -10.26 6.08
CA LEU A 156 2.00 -9.82 4.85
C LEU A 156 1.04 -8.66 5.14
N CYS A 157 1.07 -7.63 4.31
CA CYS A 157 0.25 -6.43 4.41
C CYS A 157 -0.40 -6.14 3.04
N PRO A 158 -1.54 -6.77 2.72
CA PRO A 158 -2.22 -6.59 1.44
C PRO A 158 -3.01 -5.30 1.32
N GLY A 159 -3.44 -4.98 0.09
CA GLY A 159 -4.42 -3.94 -0.20
C GLY A 159 -5.79 -4.25 0.43
N HIS A 160 -6.26 -5.49 0.34
CA HIS A 160 -7.56 -5.91 0.88
C HIS A 160 -7.42 -7.09 1.86
N LEU A 161 -8.32 -7.17 2.84
CA LEU A 161 -8.33 -8.25 3.84
C LEU A 161 -9.21 -9.45 3.47
N PHE A 162 -10.06 -9.33 2.45
CA PHE A 162 -11.02 -10.34 2.03
C PHE A 162 -11.09 -10.46 0.51
#